data_AF-X0T1X4-F1
#
_entry.id   AF-X0T1X4-F1
#
_cell.length_a   1.000
_cell.length_b   1.000
_cell.length_c   1.000
_cell.angle_alpha   90.00
_cell.angle_beta   90.00
_cell.angle_gamma   90.00
#
_symmetry.space_group_name_H-M   'P 1'
#
loop_
_entity.id
_entity.type
_entity.pdbx_description
1 polymer ?
#
loop_
_entity_poly.entity_id
_entity_poly.type
_entity_poly.pdbx_seq_one_letter_code
_entity_poly.pdbx_strand_id
1 'polypeptide(L)'
;LGFVPNAFFIFSHYSETWQEAQETIQVMEKLKAVNPEAEFSSAILHIYPGTPLEGIARQQGFLPKDFSWSNKKDLKRVFMLPAAQGHVPLFKDKLSWFQIAELVMRWSVGEKKIFSASKIKSAFRTLTSFEGFLIYCVFLLTMLKHKLKHIFNKKKRY
;
A
#
# COMPACT_ATOMS: atom_id res chain seq x y z
N LEU A 1 -13.62 -29.91 3.93
CA LEU A 1 -12.52 -29.28 4.69
C LEU A 1 -12.85 -27.86 5.19
N GLY A 2 -13.80 -27.12 4.60
CA GLY A 2 -14.43 -25.95 5.23
C GLY A 2 -13.49 -24.76 5.55
N PHE A 3 -12.29 -24.73 4.98
CA PHE A 3 -11.36 -23.62 5.13
C PHE A 3 -11.55 -22.61 4.00
N VAL A 4 -11.43 -21.33 4.34
CA VAL A 4 -11.30 -20.24 3.38
C VAL A 4 -9.81 -19.92 3.26
N PRO A 5 -9.18 -20.12 2.09
CA PRO A 5 -7.75 -19.81 1.94
C PRO A 5 -7.53 -18.29 1.95
N ASN A 6 -6.51 -17.83 2.67
CA ASN A 6 -6.09 -16.42 2.66
C ASN A 6 -4.61 -16.36 2.23
N ALA A 7 -4.37 -15.86 1.02
CA ALA A 7 -3.02 -15.72 0.49
C ALA A 7 -2.49 -14.29 0.74
N PHE A 8 -1.23 -14.21 1.17
CA PHE A 8 -0.55 -12.94 1.45
C PHE A 8 0.40 -12.57 0.31
N PHE A 9 0.28 -11.33 -0.18
CA PHE A 9 1.11 -10.79 -1.25
C PHE A 9 1.87 -9.54 -0.77
N ILE A 10 3.08 -9.35 -1.27
CA ILE A 10 3.87 -8.14 -1.02
C ILE A 10 4.15 -7.47 -2.35
N PHE A 11 3.89 -6.16 -2.42
CA PHE A 11 4.27 -5.30 -3.53
C PHE A 11 5.38 -4.34 -3.12
N SER A 12 5.99 -3.67 -4.08
CA SER A 12 7.18 -2.84 -3.91
C SER A 12 8.38 -3.64 -3.38
N HIS A 13 8.50 -4.91 -3.79
CA HIS A 13 9.71 -5.68 -3.50
C HIS A 13 10.95 -4.99 -4.11
N TYR A 14 12.15 -5.29 -3.59
CA TYR A 14 13.38 -4.76 -4.15
C TYR A 14 13.43 -5.01 -5.67
N SER A 15 13.73 -3.96 -6.43
CA SER A 15 13.70 -3.91 -7.90
C SER A 15 12.37 -4.19 -8.62
N GLU A 16 11.26 -4.44 -7.89
CA GLU A 16 9.98 -4.77 -8.51
C GLU A 16 9.49 -3.61 -9.39
N THR A 17 9.25 -3.93 -10.66
CA THR A 17 8.72 -3.03 -11.67
C THR A 17 7.20 -3.01 -11.63
N TRP A 18 6.62 -2.01 -12.29
CA TRP A 18 5.16 -1.95 -12.42
C TRP A 18 4.58 -3.13 -13.18
N GLN A 19 5.31 -3.66 -14.17
CA GLN A 19 4.87 -4.80 -14.94
C GLN A 19 4.77 -6.05 -14.06
N GLU A 20 5.80 -6.34 -13.25
CA GLU A 20 5.80 -7.48 -12.32
C GLU A 20 4.69 -7.35 -11.27
N ALA A 21 4.44 -6.14 -10.76
CA ALA A 21 3.31 -5.89 -9.87
C ALA A 21 1.96 -6.18 -10.56
N GLN A 22 1.80 -5.85 -11.85
CA GLN A 22 0.59 -6.21 -12.62
C GLN A 22 0.48 -7.72 -12.84
N GLU A 23 1.59 -8.42 -13.05
CA GLU A 23 1.60 -9.89 -13.18
C GLU A 23 1.13 -10.56 -11.87
N THR A 24 1.58 -10.04 -10.72
CA THR A 24 1.08 -10.47 -9.41
C THR A 24 -0.43 -10.26 -9.28
N ILE A 25 -0.96 -9.12 -9.73
CA ILE A 25 -2.42 -8.87 -9.76
C ILE A 25 -3.15 -9.90 -10.63
N GLN A 26 -2.61 -10.22 -11.82
CA GLN A 26 -3.22 -11.22 -12.69
C GLN A 26 -3.26 -12.60 -12.04
N VAL A 27 -2.25 -12.97 -11.26
CA VAL A 27 -2.25 -14.21 -10.48
C VAL A 27 -3.37 -14.17 -9.43
N MET A 28 -3.49 -13.08 -8.67
CA MET A 28 -4.57 -12.92 -7.68
C MET A 28 -5.96 -13.03 -8.31
N GLU A 29 -6.18 -12.42 -9.49
CA GLU A 29 -7.44 -12.51 -10.23
C GLU A 29 -7.73 -13.94 -10.70
N LYS A 30 -6.73 -14.66 -11.22
CA LYS A 30 -6.86 -16.07 -11.59
C LYS A 30 -7.22 -16.93 -10.38
N LEU A 31 -6.57 -16.71 -9.23
CA LEU A 31 -6.88 -17.42 -7.99
C LEU A 31 -8.32 -17.14 -7.52
N LYS A 32 -8.78 -15.89 -7.59
CA LYS A 32 -10.17 -15.53 -7.24
C LYS A 32 -11.19 -16.16 -8.18
N ALA A 33 -10.84 -16.31 -9.47
CA ALA A 33 -11.71 -16.96 -10.46
C ALA A 33 -11.84 -18.47 -10.20
N VAL A 34 -10.76 -19.12 -9.73
CA VAL A 34 -10.77 -20.55 -9.36
C VAL A 34 -11.52 -20.77 -8.04
N ASN A 35 -11.29 -19.91 -7.04
CA ASN A 35 -11.98 -19.96 -5.77
C ASN A 35 -12.51 -18.56 -5.39
N PRO A 36 -13.81 -18.29 -5.63
CA PRO A 36 -14.44 -17.02 -5.27
C PRO A 36 -14.43 -16.70 -3.78
N GLU A 37 -14.28 -17.69 -2.91
CA GLU A 37 -14.18 -17.50 -1.46
C GLU A 37 -12.76 -17.14 -1.01
N ALA A 38 -11.73 -17.38 -1.84
CA ALA A 38 -10.35 -17.08 -1.49
C ALA A 38 -10.16 -15.60 -1.11
N GLU A 39 -9.56 -15.38 0.05
CA GLU A 39 -9.20 -14.07 0.54
C GLU A 39 -7.76 -13.72 0.17
N PHE A 40 -7.51 -12.42 0.05
CA PHE A 40 -6.18 -11.91 -0.22
C PHE A 40 -5.86 -10.78 0.73
N SER A 41 -4.69 -10.89 1.33
CA SER A 41 -4.09 -9.83 2.12
C SER A 41 -2.87 -9.31 1.36
N SER A 42 -2.64 -8.01 1.37
CA SER A 42 -1.46 -7.46 0.72
C SER A 42 -0.80 -6.33 1.51
N ALA A 43 0.52 -6.24 1.37
CA ALA A 43 1.32 -5.16 1.92
C ALA A 43 2.21 -4.51 0.86
N ILE A 44 2.55 -3.25 1.09
CA ILE A 44 3.72 -2.62 0.47
C ILE A 44 4.93 -3.01 1.33
N LEU A 45 6.05 -3.37 0.71
CA LEU A 45 7.20 -3.91 1.43
C LEU A 45 7.61 -3.02 2.61
N HIS A 46 7.62 -3.60 3.80
CA HIS A 46 8.01 -2.93 5.03
C HIS A 46 9.50 -3.09 5.28
N ILE A 47 10.11 -2.03 5.83
CA ILE A 47 11.48 -2.08 6.33
C ILE A 47 11.40 -2.44 7.82
N TYR A 48 12.20 -3.41 8.26
CA TYR A 48 12.28 -3.84 9.66
C TYR A 48 13.72 -3.80 10.18
N PRO A 49 13.92 -3.49 11.48
CA PRO A 49 15.25 -3.45 12.09
C PRO A 49 15.97 -4.81 11.99
N GLY A 50 17.27 -4.77 11.69
CA GLY A 50 18.13 -5.95 11.64
C GLY A 50 17.96 -6.81 10.38
N THR A 51 17.12 -6.40 9.42
CA THR A 51 16.95 -7.11 8.15
C THR A 51 17.97 -6.65 7.11
N PRO A 52 18.33 -7.49 6.12
CA PRO A 52 19.16 -7.05 4.99
C PRO A 52 18.56 -5.84 4.24
N LEU A 53 17.22 -5.76 4.20
CA LEU A 53 16.49 -4.65 3.60
C LEU A 53 16.75 -3.32 4.32
N GLU A 54 16.95 -3.31 5.64
CA GLU A 54 17.33 -2.09 6.37
C GLU A 54 18.67 -1.56 5.86
N GLY A 55 19.66 -2.45 5.67
CA GLY A 55 20.97 -2.08 5.11
C GLY A 55 20.83 -1.44 3.73
N ILE A 56 20.06 -2.06 2.85
CA ILE A 56 19.75 -1.53 1.51
C ILE A 56 19.04 -0.18 1.61
N ALA A 57 18.02 -0.07 2.47
CA ALA A 57 17.25 1.15 2.65
C ALA A 57 18.11 2.33 3.14
N ARG A 58 19.08 2.08 4.03
CA ARG A 58 20.04 3.09 4.47
C ARG A 58 21.01 3.49 3.36
N GLN A 59 21.49 2.53 2.58
CA GLN A 59 22.39 2.78 1.45
C GLN A 59 21.71 3.61 0.36
N GLN A 60 20.43 3.34 0.08
CA GLN A 60 19.66 4.00 -0.97
C GLN A 60 18.94 5.27 -0.49
N GLY A 61 19.04 5.60 0.80
CA GLY A 61 18.48 6.83 1.37
C GLY A 61 16.98 6.77 1.70
N PHE A 62 16.34 5.60 1.62
CA PHE A 62 14.96 5.42 2.09
C PHE A 62 14.86 5.48 3.61
N LEU A 63 15.93 5.09 4.31
CA LEU A 63 16.14 5.40 5.72
C LEU A 63 17.33 6.38 5.84
N PRO A 64 17.18 7.50 6.57
CA PRO A 64 18.30 8.36 6.89
C PRO A 64 19.45 7.59 7.57
N LYS A 65 20.70 7.97 7.31
CA LYS A 65 21.87 7.31 7.90
C LYS A 65 21.84 7.35 9.43
N ASP A 66 21.35 8.45 9.99
CA ASP A 66 21.18 8.71 11.43
C ASP A 66 19.83 8.21 11.99
N PHE A 67 19.02 7.51 11.21
CA PHE A 67 17.70 7.02 11.64
C PHE A 67 17.81 6.04 12.82
N SER A 68 17.04 6.29 13.88
CA SER A 68 16.87 5.39 15.01
C SER A 68 15.42 4.89 15.17
N TRP A 69 15.26 3.57 15.27
CA TRP A 69 13.98 2.91 15.55
C TRP A 69 13.38 3.28 16.91
N SER A 70 14.21 3.63 17.90
CA SER A 70 13.76 4.04 19.23
C SER A 70 13.29 5.50 19.27
N ASN A 71 13.56 6.28 18.23
CA ASN A 71 13.21 7.69 18.17
C ASN A 71 11.95 7.94 17.32
N LYS A 72 10.83 8.28 17.98
CA LYS A 72 9.56 8.59 17.30
C LYS A 72 9.66 9.76 16.30
N LYS A 73 10.62 10.67 16.46
CA LYS A 73 10.81 11.78 15.50
C LYS A 73 11.35 11.27 14.16
N ASP A 74 12.17 10.21 14.17
CA ASP A 74 12.76 9.67 12.95
C ASP A 74 11.72 8.95 12.08
N LEU A 75 10.68 8.38 12.68
CA LEU A 75 9.53 7.83 11.94
C LEU A 75 8.83 8.88 11.07
N LYS A 76 8.93 10.18 11.38
CA LYS A 76 8.32 11.25 10.57
C LYS A 76 9.16 11.62 9.33
N ARG A 77 10.40 11.12 9.25
CA ARG A 77 11.36 11.42 8.17
C ARG A 77 11.35 10.36 7.07
N VAL A 78 10.45 9.37 7.16
CA VAL A 78 10.39 8.22 6.28
C VAL A 78 8.96 8.00 5.81
N PHE A 79 8.80 7.36 4.66
CA PHE A 79 7.48 7.11 4.12
C PHE A 79 6.75 6.04 4.91
N MET A 80 5.52 6.35 5.32
CA MET A 80 4.62 5.43 6.00
C MET A 80 3.20 5.65 5.48
N LEU A 81 2.38 4.61 5.51
CA LEU A 81 0.95 4.72 5.23
C LEU A 81 0.13 4.14 6.41
N PRO A 82 0.06 4.80 7.58
CA PRO A 82 -0.57 4.22 8.76
C PRO A 82 -2.01 3.74 8.57
N ALA A 83 -2.78 4.47 7.76
CA ALA A 83 -4.17 4.13 7.47
C ALA A 83 -4.35 2.83 6.66
N ALA A 84 -3.32 2.43 5.90
CA ALA A 84 -3.36 1.28 4.98
C ALA A 84 -2.40 0.15 5.35
N GLN A 85 -1.24 0.47 5.93
CA GLN A 85 -0.09 -0.43 6.13
C GLN A 85 0.44 -0.42 7.58
N GLY A 86 -0.06 0.48 8.43
CA GLY A 86 0.42 0.63 9.81
C GLY A 86 1.61 1.59 9.95
N HIS A 87 2.09 1.75 11.19
CA HIS A 87 3.16 2.70 11.55
C HIS A 87 4.54 2.07 11.33
N VAL A 88 4.86 1.77 10.08
CA VAL A 88 6.12 1.13 9.67
C VAL A 88 6.67 1.80 8.42
N PRO A 89 8.00 2.03 8.33
CA PRO A 89 8.62 2.56 7.13
C PRO A 89 8.40 1.65 5.92
N LEU A 90 8.03 2.25 4.78
CA LEU A 90 7.81 1.56 3.52
C LEU A 90 9.07 1.62 2.65
N PHE A 91 9.39 0.51 2.01
CA PHE A 91 10.41 0.44 0.98
C PHE A 91 9.79 0.80 -0.37
N LYS A 92 10.13 1.97 -0.90
CA LYS A 92 9.61 2.49 -2.17
C LYS A 92 10.74 2.75 -3.16
N ASP A 93 11.11 1.72 -3.92
CA ASP A 93 12.13 1.83 -4.98
C ASP A 93 11.53 2.29 -6.32
N LYS A 94 11.07 1.36 -7.18
CA LYS A 94 10.63 1.69 -8.55
C LYS A 94 9.19 2.15 -8.65
N LEU A 95 8.31 1.68 -7.76
CA LEU A 95 6.90 2.02 -7.84
C LEU A 95 6.66 3.48 -7.44
N SER A 96 5.89 4.18 -8.28
CA SER A 96 5.40 5.53 -8.00
C SER A 96 4.28 5.51 -6.95
N TRP A 97 4.01 6.66 -6.33
CA TRP A 97 2.89 6.79 -5.40
C TRP A 97 1.53 6.52 -6.06
N PHE A 98 1.37 6.83 -7.34
CA PHE A 98 0.14 6.52 -8.09
C PHE A 98 -0.03 5.01 -8.26
N GLN A 99 1.04 4.28 -8.60
CA GLN A 99 1.02 2.83 -8.73
C GLN A 99 0.74 2.15 -7.39
N ILE A 100 1.41 2.60 -6.32
CA ILE A 100 1.14 2.11 -4.95
C ILE A 100 -0.32 2.39 -4.55
N ALA A 101 -0.82 3.60 -4.79
CA ALA A 101 -2.22 3.93 -4.51
C ALA A 101 -3.19 3.05 -5.33
N GLU A 102 -2.86 2.76 -6.59
CA GLU A 102 -3.68 1.88 -7.44
C GLU A 102 -3.72 0.45 -6.90
N LEU A 103 -2.57 -0.10 -6.48
CA LEU A 103 -2.48 -1.42 -5.84
C LEU A 103 -3.32 -1.49 -4.57
N VAL A 104 -3.15 -0.50 -3.68
CA VAL A 104 -3.89 -0.42 -2.43
C VAL A 104 -5.40 -0.31 -2.71
N MET A 105 -5.83 0.53 -3.66
CA MET A 105 -7.26 0.71 -3.94
C MET A 105 -7.89 -0.51 -4.61
N ARG A 106 -7.20 -1.18 -5.53
CA ARG A 106 -7.75 -2.34 -6.26
C ARG A 106 -8.14 -3.48 -5.33
N TRP A 107 -7.39 -3.68 -4.24
CA TRP A 107 -7.63 -4.77 -3.30
C TRP A 107 -8.24 -4.34 -1.97
N SER A 108 -8.01 -3.11 -1.51
CA SER A 108 -8.65 -2.61 -0.28
C SER A 108 -10.13 -2.26 -0.47
N VAL A 109 -10.60 -1.96 -1.69
CA VAL A 109 -12.01 -1.56 -1.94
C VAL A 109 -12.96 -2.76 -1.86
N GLY A 110 -12.45 -3.99 -2.04
CA GLY A 110 -13.23 -5.21 -1.81
C GLY A 110 -13.65 -5.40 -0.35
N GLU A 111 -12.87 -4.85 0.58
CA GLU A 111 -13.23 -4.78 1.99
C GLU A 111 -13.79 -3.39 2.32
N LYS A 112 -14.96 -3.28 2.96
CA LYS A 112 -15.60 -2.00 3.34
C LYS A 112 -14.79 -1.15 4.35
N LYS A 113 -13.48 -1.39 4.53
CA LYS A 113 -12.61 -0.91 5.61
C LYS A 113 -11.81 0.37 5.29
N ILE A 114 -11.95 0.98 4.12
CA ILE A 114 -11.12 2.16 3.74
C ILE A 114 -11.52 3.43 4.51
N PHE A 115 -12.79 3.61 4.85
CA PHE A 115 -13.34 4.89 5.33
C PHE A 115 -13.64 4.96 6.83
N SER A 116 -12.75 4.45 7.68
CA SER A 116 -12.91 4.70 9.13
C SER A 116 -12.43 6.11 9.47
N ALA A 117 -13.22 6.87 10.24
CA ALA A 117 -12.82 8.17 10.77
C ALA A 117 -11.49 8.13 11.55
N SER A 118 -11.17 6.98 12.17
CA SER A 118 -9.89 6.73 12.82
C SER A 118 -8.70 6.76 11.86
N LYS A 119 -8.87 6.20 10.65
CA LYS A 119 -7.86 6.19 9.58
C LYS A 119 -7.64 7.58 9.00
N ILE A 120 -8.71 8.35 8.85
CA ILE A 120 -8.63 9.76 8.43
C ILE A 120 -7.90 10.60 9.49
N LYS A 121 -8.25 10.46 10.77
CA LYS A 121 -7.55 11.14 11.87
C LYS A 121 -6.06 10.75 11.94
N SER A 122 -5.74 9.48 11.71
CA SER A 122 -4.35 9.02 11.63
C SER A 122 -3.62 9.67 10.47
N ALA A 123 -4.25 9.75 9.29
CA ALA A 123 -3.67 10.41 8.11
C ALA A 123 -3.33 11.88 8.38
N PHE A 124 -4.24 12.62 9.03
CA PHE A 124 -3.99 14.02 9.39
C PHE A 124 -2.86 14.18 10.42
N ARG A 125 -2.65 13.22 11.33
CA ARG A 125 -1.55 13.27 12.31
C ARG A 125 -0.18 13.02 11.68
N THR A 126 -0.12 12.31 10.56
CA THR A 126 1.12 12.03 9.81
C THR A 126 1.43 13.06 8.73
N LEU A 127 0.56 14.05 8.49
CA LEU A 127 0.85 15.21 7.66
C LEU A 127 1.83 16.16 8.35
N THR A 128 3.11 15.80 8.36
CA THR A 128 4.17 16.64 8.91
C THR A 128 5.08 17.23 7.83
N SER A 129 4.84 16.91 6.56
CA SER A 129 5.60 17.41 5.42
C SER A 129 4.71 17.65 4.20
N PHE A 130 5.14 18.56 3.34
CA PHE A 130 4.50 18.83 2.04
C PHE A 130 4.44 17.56 1.17
N GLU A 131 5.49 16.74 1.23
CA GLU A 131 5.54 15.47 0.54
C GLU A 131 4.47 14.48 1.04
N GLY A 132 4.25 14.40 2.36
CA GLY A 132 3.16 13.64 2.95
C GLY A 132 1.79 14.11 2.43
N PHE A 133 1.59 15.42 2.31
CA PHE A 133 0.37 16.00 1.73
C PHE A 133 0.14 15.55 0.29
N LEU A 134 1.18 15.62 -0.55
CA LEU A 134 1.09 15.16 -1.94
C LEU A 134 0.73 13.67 -2.03
N ILE A 135 1.30 12.82 -1.18
CA ILE A 135 0.97 11.40 -1.12
C ILE A 135 -0.53 11.22 -0.81
N TYR A 136 -1.08 11.89 0.20
CA TYR A 136 -2.50 11.79 0.50
C TYR A 136 -3.40 12.30 -0.62
N CYS A 137 -2.99 13.36 -1.33
CA CYS A 137 -3.68 13.82 -2.55
C CYS A 137 -3.68 12.75 -3.64
N VAL A 138 -2.55 12.06 -3.88
CA VAL A 138 -2.46 10.95 -4.84
C VAL A 138 -3.43 9.82 -4.48
N PHE A 139 -3.48 9.44 -3.20
CA PHE A 139 -4.42 8.44 -2.72
C PHE A 139 -5.88 8.87 -2.88
N LEU A 140 -6.21 10.12 -2.56
CA LEU A 140 -7.55 10.68 -2.74
C LEU A 140 -7.97 10.69 -4.22
N LEU A 141 -7.10 11.17 -5.12
CA LEU A 141 -7.37 11.20 -6.56
C LEU A 141 -7.56 9.79 -7.13
N THR A 142 -6.70 8.85 -6.75
CA THR A 142 -6.80 7.45 -7.19
C THR A 142 -8.10 6.82 -6.70
N MET A 143 -8.50 7.10 -5.45
CA MET A 143 -9.76 6.64 -4.88
C MET A 143 -10.98 7.23 -5.61
N LEU A 144 -10.96 8.53 -5.93
CA LEU A 144 -12.03 9.19 -6.69
C LEU A 144 -12.14 8.60 -8.11
N LYS A 145 -11.01 8.43 -8.80
CA LYS A 145 -10.93 7.76 -10.11
C LYS A 145 -11.54 6.36 -10.06
N HIS A 146 -11.20 5.57 -9.02
CA HIS A 146 -11.71 4.22 -8.85
C HIS A 146 -13.24 4.20 -8.58
N LYS A 147 -13.73 5.09 -7.71
CA LYS A 147 -15.18 5.24 -7.45
C LYS A 147 -15.95 5.65 -8.70
N LEU A 148 -15.44 6.62 -9.47
CA LEU A 148 -16.05 7.06 -10.73
C LEU A 148 -16.13 5.89 -11.72
N LYS A 149 -15.02 5.17 -11.94
CA LYS A 149 -15.00 3.99 -12.83
C LYS A 149 -16.03 2.94 -12.41
N HIS A 150 -16.17 2.69 -11.11
CA HIS A 150 -17.18 1.76 -10.59
C HIS A 150 -18.61 2.23 -10.85
N ILE A 151 -18.91 3.52 -10.66
CA ILE A 151 -20.23 4.11 -10.95
C ILE A 151 -20.57 4.01 -12.45
N PHE A 152 -19.64 4.36 -13.33
CA PHE A 152 -19.82 4.27 -14.79
C PHE A 152 -20.00 2.83 -15.27
N ASN A 153 -19.22 1.88 -14.75
CA ASN A 153 -19.37 0.46 -15.10
C ASN A 153 -20.68 -0.14 -14.58
N LYS A 154 -21.20 0.34 -13.43
CA LYS A 154 -22.50 -0.08 -12.91
C LYS A 154 -23.65 0.43 -13.78
N LYS A 155 -23.56 1.65 -14.32
CA LYS A 155 -24.55 2.22 -15.26
C LYS A 155 -24.59 1.52 -16.62
N LYS A 156 -23.51 0.87 -17.07
CA LYS A 156 -23.48 0.08 -18.32
C LYS A 156 -24.14 -1.31 -18.21
N ARG A 157 -24.52 -1.74 -17.00
CA ARG A 157 -25.14 -3.05 -16.73
C ARG A 157 -26.65 -2.98 -16.50
N TYR A 158 -27.27 -1.82 -16.73
CA TYR A 158 -28.71 -1.61 -16.72
C TYR A 158 -29.18 -1.11 -18.08
#